data_AF-A0A8C0NZP7-F1
#
_entry.id   AF-A0A8C0NZP7-F1
#
_cell.length_a   1.000
_cell.length_b   1.000
_cell.length_c   1.000
_cell.angle_alpha   90.00
_cell.angle_beta   90.00
_cell.angle_gamma   90.00
#
_symmetry.space_group_name_H-M   'P 1'
#
loop_
_entity.id
_entity.type
_entity.pdbx_description
1 polymer ?
#
loop_
_entity_poly.entity_id
_entity_poly.type
_entity_poly.pdbx_seq_one_letter_code
_entity_poly.pdbx_strand_id
1 'polypeptide(L)'
;STGSSNSETVRQSQNKVYKQEGESVTLDCSFTLSFNYYVMNWYQQPFGERMTEVMSIYSDSTSSSKGRYSVSFQKGNKILTLTITGLTLTDSGVYFCACDSGSGSQKLVFGQGTRLTVNPDVQDPDPSVYQMRSPKTGRTVCLFTDFDSQADFQKPEGATVISLNSTVLDMKVMDSKSNGALTWNSETNIEFSTLNFKKIVFVSLFLLLDYSCDAKLIEKSFETDMDLNFYNLLVIGLRILLLKVIGFNLFMTLRLWSC
;
A
#
# COMPACT_ATOMS: atom_id res chain seq x y z
N SER A 1 40.57 18.88 -38.15
CA SER A 1 39.95 17.58 -37.80
C SER A 1 38.82 17.85 -36.81
N THR A 2 37.59 17.88 -37.31
CA THR A 2 36.37 18.06 -36.51
C THR A 2 36.09 16.78 -35.73
N GLY A 3 36.49 16.75 -34.46
CA GLY A 3 36.14 15.68 -33.53
C GLY A 3 34.68 15.81 -33.10
N SER A 4 33.78 15.10 -33.77
CA SER A 4 32.41 14.95 -33.31
C SER A 4 32.39 13.90 -32.20
N SER A 5 32.40 14.33 -30.93
CA SER A 5 32.04 13.45 -29.82
C SER A 5 30.53 13.23 -29.88
N ASN A 6 30.09 12.23 -30.64
CA ASN A 6 28.71 11.78 -30.53
C ASN A 6 28.55 11.14 -29.16
N SER A 7 27.98 11.87 -28.20
CA SER A 7 27.65 11.33 -26.88
C SER A 7 26.55 10.28 -27.04
N GLU A 8 26.76 9.08 -26.48
CA GLU A 8 25.69 8.11 -26.39
C GLU A 8 24.57 8.68 -25.52
N THR A 9 23.33 8.62 -26.00
CA THR A 9 22.18 9.10 -25.24
C THR A 9 21.06 8.08 -25.22
N VAL A 10 20.42 7.99 -24.05
CA VAL A 10 19.26 7.14 -23.80
C VAL A 10 18.13 8.07 -23.39
N ARG A 11 16.99 7.98 -24.11
CA ARG A 11 15.84 8.84 -23.87
C ARG A 11 14.57 8.01 -23.74
N GLN A 12 13.94 8.11 -22.58
CA GLN A 12 12.61 7.55 -22.35
C GLN A 12 11.54 8.54 -22.80
N SER A 13 10.49 8.07 -23.47
CA SER A 13 9.45 8.94 -24.00
C SER A 13 8.50 9.41 -22.90
N GLN A 14 8.22 8.53 -21.94
CA GLN A 14 7.29 8.77 -20.84
C GLN A 14 8.05 9.23 -19.58
N ASN A 15 7.59 10.31 -18.93
CA ASN A 15 8.09 10.72 -17.62
C ASN A 15 7.30 10.08 -16.47
N LYS A 16 5.97 10.08 -16.56
CA LYS A 16 5.04 9.50 -15.59
C LYS A 16 3.91 8.80 -16.34
N VAL A 17 3.53 7.61 -15.88
CA VAL A 17 2.44 6.81 -16.43
C VAL A 17 1.57 6.33 -15.28
N TYR A 18 0.26 6.49 -15.44
CA TYR A 18 -0.74 6.01 -14.49
C TYR A 18 -1.57 4.93 -15.20
N LYS A 19 -1.73 3.79 -14.55
CA LYS A 19 -2.49 2.64 -15.06
C LYS A 19 -3.32 2.04 -13.95
N GLN A 20 -4.43 1.40 -14.32
CA GLN A 20 -5.22 0.63 -13.38
C GLN A 20 -4.66 -0.79 -13.25
N GLU A 21 -4.89 -1.41 -12.10
CA GLU A 21 -4.56 -2.81 -11.88
C GLU A 21 -5.23 -3.70 -12.93
N GLY A 22 -4.54 -4.75 -13.37
CA GLY A 22 -5.00 -5.63 -14.45
C GLY A 22 -4.79 -5.08 -15.87
N GLU A 23 -4.58 -3.77 -16.04
CA GLU A 23 -4.25 -3.21 -17.36
C GLU A 23 -2.86 -3.65 -17.85
N SER A 24 -2.56 -3.26 -19.10
CA SER A 24 -1.20 -3.38 -19.66
C SER A 24 -0.57 -2.01 -19.84
N VAL A 25 0.75 -1.94 -19.70
CA VAL A 25 1.55 -0.74 -19.99
C VAL A 25 2.61 -1.02 -21.03
N THR A 26 2.88 -0.02 -21.84
CA THR A 26 3.99 0.01 -22.80
C THR A 26 4.89 1.21 -22.48
N LEU A 27 6.17 0.95 -22.30
CA LEU A 27 7.21 1.93 -21.98
C LEU A 27 8.25 1.95 -23.09
N ASP A 28 8.57 3.14 -23.60
CA ASP A 28 9.43 3.30 -24.76
C ASP A 28 10.74 4.00 -24.41
N CYS A 29 11.82 3.48 -24.99
CA CYS A 29 13.16 4.00 -24.83
C CYS A 29 13.87 4.06 -26.19
N SER A 30 14.37 5.23 -26.53
CA SER A 30 15.15 5.46 -27.75
C SER A 30 16.63 5.62 -27.43
N PHE A 31 17.47 5.12 -28.34
CA PHE A 31 18.92 5.12 -28.17
C PHE A 31 19.60 5.86 -29.33
N THR A 32 20.53 6.75 -28.99
CA THR A 32 21.49 7.30 -29.94
C THR A 32 22.84 6.69 -29.65
N LEU A 33 23.21 5.66 -30.43
CA LEU A 33 24.43 4.88 -30.25
C LEU A 33 25.23 4.84 -31.55
N SER A 34 26.55 4.86 -31.43
CA SER A 34 27.52 4.75 -32.52
C SER A 34 27.94 3.29 -32.81
N PHE A 35 27.59 2.35 -31.93
CA PHE A 35 27.99 0.94 -32.02
C PHE A 35 26.97 0.07 -32.75
N ASN A 36 27.47 -1.04 -33.32
CA ASN A 36 26.68 -2.02 -34.07
C ASN A 36 26.18 -3.17 -33.19
N TYR A 37 26.86 -3.46 -32.08
CA TYR A 37 26.49 -4.52 -31.14
C TYR A 37 26.43 -3.95 -29.73
N TYR A 38 25.29 -4.12 -29.07
CA TYR A 38 25.05 -3.63 -27.72
C TYR A 38 23.96 -4.46 -27.04
N VAL A 39 23.98 -4.46 -25.71
CA VAL A 39 22.94 -5.04 -24.87
C VAL A 39 22.09 -3.91 -24.33
N MET A 40 20.77 -4.09 -24.36
CA MET A 40 19.83 -3.16 -23.76
C MET A 40 19.05 -3.86 -22.66
N ASN A 41 18.82 -3.14 -21.58
CA ASN A 41 18.20 -3.65 -20.38
C ASN A 41 17.07 -2.71 -19.96
N TRP A 42 16.02 -3.31 -19.39
CA TRP A 42 15.05 -2.60 -18.57
C TRP A 42 15.28 -3.00 -17.12
N TYR A 43 15.35 -1.99 -16.26
CA TYR A 43 15.44 -2.12 -14.82
C TYR A 43 14.19 -1.53 -14.17
N GLN A 44 13.80 -2.08 -13.03
CA GLN A 44 12.78 -1.53 -12.15
C GLN A 44 13.42 -1.15 -10.83
N GLN A 45 13.11 0.04 -10.33
CA GLN A 45 13.38 0.44 -8.96
C GLN A 45 12.05 0.67 -8.24
N PRO A 46 11.59 -0.29 -7.41
CA PRO A 46 10.45 -0.07 -6.52
C PRO A 46 10.74 1.06 -5.53
N PHE A 47 9.70 1.73 -5.03
CA PHE A 47 9.88 2.87 -4.13
C PHE A 47 10.50 2.42 -2.80
N GLY A 48 11.69 2.94 -2.47
CA GLY A 48 12.41 2.58 -1.25
C GLY A 48 13.24 1.29 -1.34
N GLU A 49 13.29 0.64 -2.50
CA GLU A 49 14.04 -0.60 -2.71
C GLU A 49 15.18 -0.44 -3.71
N ARG A 50 16.01 -1.49 -3.79
CA ARG A 50 17.11 -1.57 -4.77
C ARG A 50 16.57 -1.83 -6.17
N MET A 51 17.29 -1.33 -7.16
CA MET A 51 17.01 -1.58 -8.57
C MET A 51 17.30 -3.04 -8.94
N THR A 52 16.44 -3.63 -9.78
CA THR A 52 16.55 -5.01 -10.29
C THR A 52 16.34 -5.05 -11.80
N GLU A 53 17.02 -5.98 -12.48
CA GLU A 53 16.83 -6.19 -13.92
C GLU A 53 15.48 -6.88 -14.17
N VAL A 54 14.70 -6.32 -15.10
CA VAL A 54 13.41 -6.87 -15.53
C VAL A 54 13.62 -7.75 -16.77
N MET A 55 14.25 -7.19 -17.81
CA MET A 55 14.48 -7.86 -19.08
C MET A 55 15.76 -7.32 -19.73
N SER A 56 16.43 -8.18 -20.50
CA SER A 56 17.57 -7.82 -21.33
C SER A 56 17.42 -8.40 -22.73
N ILE A 57 17.95 -7.68 -23.72
CA ILE A 57 17.93 -8.08 -25.13
C ILE A 57 19.18 -7.60 -25.85
N TYR A 58 19.69 -8.42 -26.77
CA TYR A 58 20.81 -8.08 -27.63
C TYR A 58 20.33 -7.31 -28.86
N SER A 59 21.16 -6.41 -29.38
CA SER A 59 20.89 -5.61 -30.59
C SER A 59 20.57 -6.40 -31.86
N ASP A 60 20.96 -7.69 -31.93
CA ASP A 60 20.66 -8.60 -33.03
C ASP A 60 19.28 -9.25 -32.92
N SER A 61 18.67 -9.20 -31.74
CA SER A 61 17.36 -9.76 -31.45
C SER A 61 16.25 -8.74 -31.72
N THR A 62 15.05 -9.21 -32.05
CA THR A 62 13.88 -8.35 -32.33
C THR A 62 12.90 -8.30 -31.17
N SER A 63 12.80 -9.37 -30.38
CA SER A 63 11.88 -9.46 -29.26
C SER A 63 12.28 -10.56 -28.27
N SER A 64 11.86 -10.42 -27.01
CA SER A 64 12.01 -11.45 -25.98
C SER A 64 10.85 -11.33 -24.97
N SER A 65 10.45 -12.42 -24.34
CA SER A 65 9.35 -12.43 -23.38
C SER A 65 9.61 -13.40 -22.22
N LYS A 66 9.20 -13.01 -21.02
CA LYS A 66 9.28 -13.82 -19.81
C LYS A 66 8.06 -13.53 -18.93
N GLY A 67 7.15 -14.49 -18.83
CA GLY A 67 5.91 -14.34 -18.06
C GLY A 67 5.08 -13.15 -18.59
N ARG A 68 4.77 -12.20 -17.71
CA ARG A 68 3.99 -10.99 -18.03
C ARG A 68 4.80 -9.88 -18.72
N TYR A 69 6.11 -10.03 -18.85
CA TYR A 69 7.02 -9.03 -19.41
C TYR A 69 7.42 -9.41 -20.83
N SER A 70 7.38 -8.46 -21.76
CA SER A 70 7.90 -8.63 -23.12
C SER A 70 8.62 -7.38 -23.58
N VAL A 71 9.72 -7.56 -24.32
CA VAL A 71 10.47 -6.48 -24.96
C VAL A 71 10.45 -6.64 -26.47
N SER A 72 10.35 -5.53 -27.19
CA SER A 72 10.50 -5.48 -28.64
C SER A 72 11.48 -4.38 -29.04
N PHE A 73 12.34 -4.66 -30.01
CA PHE A 73 13.39 -3.74 -30.46
C PHE A 73 13.25 -3.43 -31.93
N GLN A 74 13.00 -2.15 -32.24
CA GLN A 74 12.95 -1.62 -33.59
C GLN A 74 14.34 -1.12 -34.01
N LYS A 75 15.10 -1.98 -34.70
CA LYS A 75 16.50 -1.71 -35.08
C LYS A 75 16.70 -0.41 -35.85
N GLY A 76 15.83 -0.13 -36.83
CA GLY A 76 15.95 1.06 -37.69
C GLY A 76 15.82 2.39 -36.93
N ASN A 77 14.91 2.43 -35.96
CA ASN A 77 14.65 3.63 -35.14
C ASN A 77 15.39 3.60 -33.80
N LYS A 78 16.06 2.48 -33.47
CA LYS A 78 16.68 2.20 -32.18
C LYS A 78 15.74 2.45 -31.00
N ILE A 79 14.51 1.91 -31.10
CA ILE A 79 13.49 2.00 -30.05
C ILE A 79 13.34 0.63 -29.38
N LEU A 80 13.54 0.58 -28.07
CA LEU A 80 13.21 -0.55 -27.23
C LEU A 80 11.94 -0.27 -26.47
N THR A 81 10.99 -1.19 -26.59
CA THR A 81 9.68 -1.09 -25.97
C THR A 81 9.52 -2.22 -24.97
N LEU A 82 9.28 -1.91 -23.70
CA LEU A 82 8.84 -2.85 -22.67
C LEU A 82 7.32 -2.86 -22.60
N THR A 83 6.71 -4.03 -22.63
CA THR A 83 5.29 -4.23 -22.35
C THR A 83 5.14 -5.13 -21.14
N ILE A 84 4.27 -4.72 -20.21
CA ILE A 84 3.91 -5.46 -19.00
C ILE A 84 2.40 -5.65 -19.04
N THR A 85 1.94 -6.90 -19.01
CA THR A 85 0.50 -7.23 -19.04
C THR A 85 -0.01 -7.59 -17.66
N GLY A 86 -1.27 -7.28 -17.35
CA GLY A 86 -1.89 -7.69 -16.08
C GLY A 86 -1.18 -7.07 -14.89
N LEU A 87 -1.05 -5.73 -14.89
CA LEU A 87 -0.32 -4.97 -13.89
C LEU A 87 -0.82 -5.28 -12.48
N THR A 88 0.11 -5.39 -11.54
CA THR A 88 -0.19 -5.48 -10.10
C THR A 88 0.32 -4.24 -9.37
N LEU A 89 -0.12 -4.02 -8.13
CA LEU A 89 0.35 -2.88 -7.32
C LEU A 89 1.88 -2.86 -7.15
N THR A 90 2.50 -4.04 -7.10
CA THR A 90 3.97 -4.21 -6.99
C THR A 90 4.72 -3.80 -8.25
N ASP A 91 4.05 -3.66 -9.39
CA ASP A 91 4.67 -3.14 -10.62
C ASP A 91 4.91 -1.62 -10.53
N SER A 92 4.35 -0.92 -9.53
CA SER A 92 4.61 0.50 -9.28
C SER A 92 6.08 0.76 -8.92
N GLY A 93 6.69 1.76 -9.56
CA GLY A 93 8.09 2.10 -9.35
C GLY A 93 8.64 2.98 -10.47
N VAL A 94 9.96 3.12 -10.52
CA VAL A 94 10.64 3.81 -11.62
C VAL A 94 11.31 2.79 -12.53
N TYR A 95 10.94 2.79 -13.80
CA TYR A 95 11.54 1.93 -14.81
C TYR A 95 12.62 2.69 -15.56
N PHE A 96 13.83 2.13 -15.61
CA PHE A 96 14.95 2.70 -16.33
C PHE A 96 15.34 1.78 -17.48
N CYS A 97 15.46 2.34 -18.67
CA CYS A 97 16.17 1.64 -19.73
C CYS A 97 17.67 1.97 -19.64
N ALA A 98 18.50 1.01 -20.00
CA ALA A 98 19.94 1.20 -20.09
C ALA A 98 20.50 0.47 -21.30
N CYS A 99 21.67 0.90 -21.74
CA CYS A 99 22.48 0.15 -22.69
C CYS A 99 23.95 0.13 -22.27
N ASP A 100 24.63 -0.98 -22.57
CA ASP A 100 26.08 -1.06 -22.46
C ASP A 100 26.73 -0.40 -23.69
N SER A 101 27.65 0.52 -23.46
CA SER A 101 28.39 1.20 -24.53
C SER A 101 29.38 0.31 -25.27
N GLY A 102 29.57 -0.97 -24.88
CA GLY A 102 30.42 -1.93 -25.60
C GLY A 102 31.90 -1.54 -25.68
N SER A 103 32.30 -0.44 -25.02
CA SER A 103 33.59 0.22 -25.16
C SER A 103 34.59 -0.27 -24.13
N GLY A 104 34.71 -1.59 -23.91
CA GLY A 104 35.71 -2.22 -23.02
C GLY A 104 35.70 -1.78 -21.53
N SER A 105 34.90 -0.78 -21.16
CA SER A 105 34.85 -0.12 -19.85
C SER A 105 33.59 -0.46 -19.05
N GLN A 106 32.74 -1.37 -19.56
CA GLN A 106 31.51 -1.86 -18.91
C GLN A 106 30.65 -0.73 -18.32
N LYS A 107 30.44 0.34 -19.09
CA LYS A 107 29.66 1.50 -18.64
C LYS A 107 28.23 1.38 -19.14
N LEU A 108 27.29 1.28 -18.21
CA LEU A 108 25.86 1.40 -18.50
C LEU A 108 25.46 2.88 -18.61
N VAL A 109 24.81 3.23 -19.72
CA VAL A 109 24.16 4.52 -19.90
C VAL A 109 22.68 4.36 -19.61
N PHE A 110 22.18 5.06 -18.61
CA PHE A 110 20.77 5.00 -18.19
C PHE A 110 19.96 6.14 -18.81
N GLY A 111 18.69 5.85 -19.11
CA GLY A 111 17.67 6.86 -19.34
C GLY A 111 17.29 7.60 -18.04
N GLN A 112 16.44 8.61 -18.18
CA GLN A 112 16.00 9.44 -17.06
C GLN A 112 15.01 8.75 -16.10
N GLY A 113 14.48 7.59 -16.48
CA GLY A 113 13.46 6.87 -15.73
C GLY A 113 12.03 7.29 -16.08
N THR A 114 11.13 6.31 -16.12
CA THR A 114 9.68 6.51 -16.23
C THR A 114 9.04 6.05 -14.93
N ARG A 115 8.33 6.95 -14.24
CA ARG A 115 7.56 6.58 -13.05
C ARG A 115 6.24 5.93 -13.45
N LEU A 116 6.06 4.65 -13.15
CA LEU A 116 4.79 3.95 -13.28
C LEU A 116 4.09 3.92 -11.93
N THR A 117 2.85 4.38 -11.89
CA THR A 117 1.94 4.23 -10.75
C THR A 117 0.78 3.35 -11.19
N VAL A 118 0.63 2.20 -10.53
CA VAL A 118 -0.53 1.32 -10.69
C VAL A 118 -1.54 1.64 -9.60
N ASN A 119 -2.71 2.09 -10.01
CA ASN A 119 -3.84 2.37 -9.12
C ASN A 119 -4.63 1.07 -8.87
N PRO A 120 -5.13 0.85 -7.66
CA PRO A 120 -5.90 -0.34 -7.32
C PRO A 120 -7.28 -0.28 -7.95
N ASP A 121 -7.80 -1.45 -8.32
CA ASP A 121 -9.22 -1.62 -8.60
C ASP A 121 -9.99 -1.78 -7.28
N VAL A 122 -10.54 -0.68 -6.77
CA VAL A 122 -11.34 -0.67 -5.53
C VAL A 122 -12.77 -1.09 -5.88
N GLN A 123 -13.13 -2.31 -5.48
CA GLN A 123 -14.50 -2.80 -5.63
C GLN A 123 -15.38 -2.21 -4.53
N ASP A 124 -16.48 -1.57 -4.92
CA ASP A 124 -17.47 -0.96 -4.02
C ASP A 124 -16.87 0.10 -3.06
N PRO A 125 -16.45 1.28 -3.57
CA PRO A 125 -15.87 2.32 -2.73
C PRO A 125 -16.92 2.87 -1.75
N ASP A 126 -16.60 2.83 -0.45
CA ASP A 126 -17.40 3.41 0.65
C ASP A 126 -16.60 4.48 1.40
N PRO A 127 -16.43 5.67 0.81
CA PRO A 127 -15.34 6.50 1.25
C PRO A 127 -15.72 7.22 2.54
N SER A 128 -14.82 7.11 3.50
CA SER A 128 -15.08 7.47 4.88
C SER A 128 -13.95 8.31 5.45
N VAL A 129 -14.27 9.11 6.47
CA VAL A 129 -13.26 9.89 7.19
C VAL A 129 -13.32 9.61 8.68
N TYR A 130 -12.16 9.22 9.22
CA TYR A 130 -11.99 8.92 10.64
C TYR A 130 -11.08 9.95 11.30
N GLN A 131 -11.57 10.59 12.36
CA GLN A 131 -10.75 11.43 13.22
C GLN A 131 -10.15 10.60 14.35
N MET A 132 -8.84 10.44 14.32
CA MET A 132 -8.07 9.74 15.35
C MET A 132 -7.46 10.76 16.30
N ARG A 133 -7.43 10.44 17.60
CA ARG A 133 -6.79 11.26 18.64
C ARG A 133 -5.73 10.47 19.37
N SER A 134 -4.53 11.03 19.45
CA SER A 134 -3.44 10.47 20.25
C SER A 134 -3.81 10.52 21.74
N PRO A 135 -3.81 9.39 22.46
CA PRO A 135 -4.08 9.37 23.90
C PRO A 135 -3.02 10.12 24.71
N LYS A 136 -1.77 10.14 24.23
CA LYS A 136 -0.63 10.73 24.96
C LYS A 136 -0.48 12.23 24.74
N THR A 137 -0.66 12.68 23.49
CA THR A 137 -0.36 14.06 23.08
C THR A 137 -1.61 14.87 22.80
N GLY A 138 -2.80 14.25 22.74
CA GLY A 138 -4.05 14.90 22.37
C GLY A 138 -4.13 15.33 20.91
N ARG A 139 -3.06 15.13 20.11
CA ARG A 139 -3.02 15.50 18.69
C ARG A 139 -4.04 14.71 17.89
N THR A 140 -4.63 15.37 16.92
CA THR A 140 -5.66 14.82 16.04
C THR A 140 -5.12 14.60 14.63
N VAL A 141 -5.53 13.50 14.02
CA VAL A 141 -5.20 13.12 12.64
C VAL A 141 -6.48 12.68 11.95
N CYS A 142 -6.69 13.11 10.72
CA CYS A 142 -7.82 12.66 9.91
C CYS A 142 -7.32 11.64 8.88
N LEU A 143 -7.95 10.46 8.86
CA LEU A 143 -7.74 9.42 7.88
C LEU A 143 -8.92 9.42 6.91
N PHE A 144 -8.63 9.64 5.64
CA PHE A 144 -9.54 9.46 4.52
C PHE A 144 -9.27 8.08 3.95
N THR A 145 -10.31 7.28 3.77
CA THR A 145 -10.16 5.87 3.35
C THR A 145 -11.26 5.48 2.37
N ASP A 146 -11.07 4.35 1.68
CA ASP A 146 -12.09 3.64 0.87
C ASP A 146 -12.65 4.46 -0.31
N PHE A 147 -11.89 5.45 -0.76
CA PHE A 147 -12.20 6.23 -1.95
C PHE A 147 -11.73 5.54 -3.23
N ASP A 148 -12.43 5.83 -4.33
CA ASP A 148 -12.05 5.37 -5.66
C ASP A 148 -10.69 5.97 -6.09
N SER A 149 -9.93 5.20 -6.86
CA SER A 149 -8.68 5.54 -7.52
C SER A 149 -8.70 6.86 -8.33
N GLN A 150 -9.88 7.31 -8.76
CA GLN A 150 -10.07 8.55 -9.54
C GLN A 150 -10.30 9.79 -8.67
N ALA A 151 -10.40 9.64 -7.35
CA ALA A 151 -10.65 10.76 -6.45
C ALA A 151 -9.45 11.71 -6.39
N ASP A 152 -9.67 12.97 -6.82
CA ASP A 152 -8.69 14.04 -6.70
C ASP A 152 -8.75 14.66 -5.30
N PHE A 153 -7.85 14.21 -4.42
CA PHE A 153 -7.65 14.83 -3.11
C PHE A 153 -6.96 16.17 -3.25
N GLN A 154 -7.76 17.22 -3.45
CA GLN A 154 -7.25 18.58 -3.33
C GLN A 154 -6.84 18.83 -1.88
N LYS A 155 -5.54 19.04 -1.67
CA LYS A 155 -4.99 19.30 -0.34
C LYS A 155 -5.67 20.53 0.25
N PRO A 156 -6.11 20.47 1.53
CA PRO A 156 -6.68 21.62 2.21
C PRO A 156 -5.71 22.81 2.17
N GLU A 157 -6.22 23.99 1.82
CA GLU A 157 -5.44 25.22 1.78
C GLU A 157 -5.25 25.77 3.21
N GLY A 158 -4.01 25.74 3.70
CA GLY A 158 -3.61 26.30 5.00
C GLY A 158 -2.14 26.00 5.31
N ALA A 159 -1.38 27.01 5.75
CA ALA A 159 0.09 26.93 5.91
C ALA A 159 0.57 25.87 6.93
N THR A 160 -0.31 25.38 7.80
CA THR A 160 0.00 24.49 8.92
C THR A 160 -0.61 23.09 8.76
N VAL A 161 -1.35 22.86 7.67
CA VAL A 161 -1.97 21.57 7.38
C VAL A 161 -1.04 20.74 6.51
N ILE A 162 -0.64 19.58 7.03
CA ILE A 162 0.21 18.62 6.34
C ILE A 162 -0.68 17.50 5.82
N SER A 163 -0.68 17.31 4.50
CA SER A 163 -1.40 16.23 3.83
C SER A 163 -0.44 15.35 3.04
N LEU A 164 -0.41 14.07 3.38
CA LEU A 164 0.31 13.05 2.64
C LEU A 164 -0.43 12.75 1.33
N ASN A 165 0.32 12.30 0.33
CA ASN A 165 -0.30 11.79 -0.90
C ASN A 165 -1.03 10.48 -0.57
N SER A 166 -2.05 10.15 -1.36
CA SER A 166 -2.76 8.88 -1.20
C SER A 166 -1.84 7.68 -1.42
N THR A 167 -2.09 6.63 -0.66
CA THR A 167 -1.38 5.35 -0.73
C THR A 167 -2.38 4.21 -0.70
N VAL A 168 -2.01 3.09 -1.31
CA VAL A 168 -2.85 1.88 -1.32
C VAL A 168 -2.45 0.98 -0.16
N LEU A 169 -3.43 0.52 0.60
CA LEU A 169 -3.30 -0.55 1.58
C LEU A 169 -3.89 -1.84 0.99
N ASP A 170 -3.04 -2.85 0.82
CA ASP A 170 -3.44 -4.19 0.36
C ASP A 170 -3.55 -5.14 1.58
N MET A 171 -4.79 -5.39 2.02
CA MET A 171 -5.10 -6.22 3.19
C MET A 171 -5.32 -7.68 2.77
N LYS A 172 -4.22 -8.41 2.58
CA LYS A 172 -4.23 -9.80 2.08
C LYS A 172 -5.13 -10.77 2.84
N VAL A 173 -5.27 -10.61 4.16
CA VAL A 173 -6.09 -11.51 5.00
C VAL A 173 -7.59 -11.35 4.69
N MET A 174 -8.00 -10.15 4.29
CA MET A 174 -9.39 -9.83 3.98
C MET A 174 -9.67 -9.79 2.48
N ASP A 175 -8.67 -10.08 1.64
CA ASP A 175 -8.72 -9.92 0.18
C ASP A 175 -9.32 -8.57 -0.24
N SER A 176 -8.91 -7.51 0.46
CA SER A 176 -9.47 -6.17 0.32
C SER A 176 -8.36 -5.15 0.11
N LYS A 177 -8.62 -4.19 -0.78
CA LYS A 177 -7.71 -3.09 -1.10
C LYS A 177 -8.43 -1.78 -0.83
N SER A 178 -7.73 -0.88 -0.15
CA SER A 178 -8.28 0.44 0.18
C SER A 178 -7.27 1.53 -0.11
N ASN A 179 -7.76 2.67 -0.59
CA ASN A 179 -6.94 3.86 -0.70
C ASN A 179 -7.02 4.65 0.60
N GLY A 180 -5.87 5.09 1.11
CA GLY A 180 -5.77 5.89 2.32
C GLY A 180 -5.03 7.21 2.10
N ALA A 181 -5.49 8.27 2.73
CA ALA A 181 -4.78 9.54 2.82
C ALA A 181 -4.86 10.11 4.24
N LEU A 182 -3.76 10.70 4.70
CA LEU A 182 -3.64 11.25 6.05
C LEU A 182 -3.42 12.75 5.99
N THR A 183 -4.11 13.46 6.89
CA THR A 183 -3.92 14.89 7.09
C THR A 183 -3.95 15.26 8.56
N TRP A 184 -3.09 16.18 8.96
CA TRP A 184 -3.03 16.70 10.32
C TRP A 184 -2.51 18.14 10.32
N ASN A 185 -2.65 18.84 11.45
CA ASN A 185 -2.09 20.17 11.64
C ASN A 185 -0.95 20.09 12.66
N SER A 186 0.16 20.79 12.37
CA SER A 186 1.34 20.81 13.23
C SER A 186 1.16 21.67 14.48
N GLU A 187 0.26 22.65 14.44
CA GLU A 187 0.11 23.71 15.43
C GLU A 187 -1.18 23.59 16.27
N THR A 188 -2.30 23.24 15.63
CA THR A 188 -3.61 23.13 16.30
C THR A 188 -4.26 21.78 16.08
N ASN A 189 -5.27 21.45 16.88
CA ASN A 189 -6.13 20.31 16.59
C ASN A 189 -7.07 20.67 15.44
N ILE A 190 -7.14 19.81 14.41
CA ILE A 190 -8.10 19.99 13.31
C ILE A 190 -9.43 19.39 13.73
N GLU A 191 -10.49 20.20 13.70
CA GLU A 191 -11.86 19.70 13.61
C GLU A 191 -12.23 19.45 12.15
N PHE A 192 -12.74 18.25 11.88
CA PHE A 192 -13.06 17.79 10.52
C PHE A 192 -13.99 18.74 9.75
N SER A 193 -14.92 19.40 10.44
CA SER A 193 -15.88 20.38 9.89
C SER A 193 -15.25 21.59 9.20
N THR A 194 -13.97 21.86 9.43
CA THR A 194 -13.24 23.01 8.86
C THR A 194 -12.48 22.69 7.57
N LEU A 195 -12.39 21.42 7.18
CA LEU A 195 -11.72 21.00 5.96
C LEU A 195 -12.66 21.14 4.76
N ASN A 196 -12.60 22.29 4.08
CA ASN A 196 -13.31 22.53 2.82
C ASN A 196 -12.69 21.74 1.67
N PHE A 197 -13.15 20.50 1.45
CA PHE A 197 -12.81 19.75 0.24
C PHE A 197 -13.60 20.32 -0.95
N LYS A 198 -12.90 20.97 -1.89
CA LYS A 198 -13.47 21.58 -3.10
C LYS A 198 -14.28 20.61 -3.98
N LYS A 199 -14.12 19.29 -3.79
CA LYS A 199 -14.81 18.28 -4.60
C LYS A 199 -14.91 16.91 -3.90
N ILE A 200 -15.56 16.88 -2.74
CA ILE A 200 -15.96 15.62 -2.12
C ILE A 200 -17.44 15.74 -1.72
N VAL A 201 -18.32 15.16 -2.55
CA VAL A 201 -19.75 15.05 -2.25
C VAL A 201 -19.93 13.82 -1.35
N PHE A 202 -19.58 13.91 -0.06
CA PHE A 202 -20.08 12.98 0.96
C PHE A 202 -21.36 13.53 1.55
N VAL A 203 -22.43 13.50 0.75
CA VAL A 203 -23.79 13.66 1.25
C VAL A 203 -24.22 12.30 1.79
N SER A 204 -23.81 12.00 3.02
CA SER A 204 -24.45 11.06 3.97
C SER A 204 -23.43 10.44 4.94
N LEU A 205 -22.89 11.22 5.89
CA LEU A 205 -22.69 10.74 7.26
C LEU A 205 -22.48 11.91 8.24
N PHE A 206 -23.17 13.04 7.99
CA PHE A 206 -23.03 14.28 8.78
C PHE A 206 -23.85 14.30 10.08
N LEU A 207 -24.25 13.14 10.60
CA LEU A 207 -25.07 13.08 11.82
C LEU A 207 -24.75 11.82 12.60
N LEU A 208 -23.85 11.97 13.56
CA LEU A 208 -24.01 11.57 14.97
C LEU A 208 -22.62 11.26 15.53
N LEU A 209 -22.21 12.03 16.54
CA LEU A 209 -21.21 11.63 17.54
C LEU A 209 -21.77 10.49 18.42
N ASP A 210 -22.50 9.55 17.82
CA ASP A 210 -22.91 8.33 18.48
C ASP A 210 -21.76 7.35 18.30
N TYR A 211 -20.98 7.22 19.37
CA TYR A 211 -20.07 6.10 19.50
C TYR A 211 -20.90 4.82 19.30
N SER A 212 -20.75 4.18 18.15
CA SER A 212 -21.36 2.87 17.90
C SER A 212 -20.62 1.85 18.75
N CYS A 213 -21.18 1.51 19.92
CA CYS A 213 -20.68 0.44 20.76
C CYS A 213 -21.41 -0.86 20.40
N ASP A 214 -20.81 -1.68 19.52
CA ASP A 214 -21.32 -3.03 19.25
C ASP A 214 -20.68 -4.03 20.21
N ALA A 215 -21.38 -4.32 21.31
CA ALA A 215 -20.93 -5.30 22.31
C ALA A 215 -20.71 -6.71 21.72
N LYS A 216 -21.49 -7.12 20.70
CA LYS A 216 -21.35 -8.44 20.07
C LYS A 216 -20.08 -8.53 19.23
N LEU A 217 -19.65 -7.41 18.64
CA LEU A 217 -18.39 -7.34 17.92
C LEU A 217 -17.20 -7.47 18.89
N ILE A 218 -17.28 -6.84 20.07
CA ILE A 218 -16.24 -6.91 21.09
C ILE A 218 -16.06 -8.33 21.62
N GLU A 219 -17.15 -9.07 21.84
CA GLU A 219 -17.10 -10.48 22.29
C GLU A 219 -16.28 -11.38 21.34
N LYS A 220 -16.24 -11.10 20.03
CA LYS A 220 -15.42 -11.87 19.07
C LYS A 220 -13.91 -11.73 19.30
N SER A 221 -13.46 -10.70 20.02
CA SER A 221 -12.06 -10.44 20.33
C SER A 221 -11.61 -11.03 21.66
N PHE A 222 -12.51 -11.70 22.38
CA PHE A 222 -12.20 -12.30 23.67
C PHE A 222 -11.33 -13.54 23.51
N GLU A 223 -10.13 -13.49 24.09
CA GLU A 223 -9.19 -14.60 24.17
C GLU A 223 -9.02 -15.05 25.64
N THR A 224 -8.81 -16.35 25.85
CA THR A 224 -8.58 -16.93 27.18
C THR A 224 -7.10 -17.24 27.39
N ASP A 225 -6.58 -16.89 28.55
CA ASP A 225 -5.24 -17.27 28.99
C ASP A 225 -5.29 -18.36 30.08
N MET A 226 -4.17 -19.05 30.30
CA MET A 226 -3.96 -20.09 31.29
C MET A 226 -4.27 -19.61 32.71
N ASP A 227 -3.93 -18.36 33.04
CA ASP A 227 -4.25 -17.76 34.35
C ASP A 227 -5.77 -17.63 34.54
N LEU A 228 -6.48 -17.12 33.52
CA LEU A 228 -7.93 -16.99 33.57
C LEU A 228 -8.60 -18.37 33.72
N ASN A 229 -8.09 -19.37 33.01
CA ASN A 229 -8.56 -20.75 33.11
C ASN A 229 -8.30 -21.33 34.51
N PHE A 230 -7.13 -21.09 35.09
CA PHE A 230 -6.78 -21.52 36.43
C PHE A 230 -7.68 -20.88 37.49
N TYR A 231 -7.88 -19.56 37.42
CA TYR A 231 -8.78 -18.86 38.34
C TYR A 231 -10.22 -19.36 38.23
N ASN A 232 -10.70 -19.64 37.01
CA ASN A 232 -12.04 -20.19 36.82
C ASN A 232 -12.18 -21.58 37.45
N LEU A 233 -11.20 -22.46 37.26
CA LEU A 233 -11.15 -23.78 37.90
C LEU A 233 -11.07 -23.68 39.43
N LEU A 234 -10.27 -22.75 39.96
CA LEU A 234 -10.16 -22.49 41.39
C LEU A 234 -11.50 -22.03 41.97
N VAL A 235 -12.20 -21.11 41.30
CA VAL A 235 -13.54 -20.65 41.71
C VAL A 235 -14.54 -21.79 41.70
N ILE A 236 -14.54 -22.65 40.67
CA ILE A 236 -15.38 -23.85 40.62
C ILE A 236 -15.04 -24.78 41.80
N GLY A 237 -13.76 -25.01 42.08
CA GLY A 237 -13.29 -25.82 43.21
C GLY A 237 -13.75 -25.27 44.57
N LEU A 238 -13.59 -23.97 44.80
CA LEU A 238 -14.06 -23.30 46.01
C LEU A 238 -15.57 -23.42 46.17
N ARG A 239 -16.35 -23.25 45.09
CA ARG A 239 -17.82 -23.42 45.13
C ARG A 239 -18.22 -24.84 45.55
N ILE A 240 -17.54 -25.86 45.03
CA ILE A 240 -17.79 -27.26 45.40
C ILE A 240 -17.47 -27.49 46.88
N LEU A 241 -16.33 -26.99 47.37
CA LEU A 241 -15.96 -27.09 48.78
C LEU A 241 -16.99 -26.40 49.69
N LEU A 242 -17.45 -25.21 49.30
CA LEU A 242 -18.41 -24.43 50.08
C LEU A 242 -19.77 -25.15 50.18
N LEU A 243 -20.25 -25.74 49.08
CA LEU A 243 -21.46 -26.57 49.09
C LEU A 243 -21.33 -27.81 49.98
N LYS A 244 -20.17 -28.48 49.98
CA LYS A 244 -19.90 -29.63 50.86
C LYS A 244 -19.91 -29.23 52.34
N VAL A 245 -19.28 -28.11 52.67
CA VAL A 245 -19.23 -27.59 54.05
C VAL A 245 -20.63 -27.20 54.54
N ILE A 246 -21.43 -26.54 53.70
CA ILE A 246 -22.83 -26.21 54.04
C ILE A 246 -23.64 -27.49 54.28
N GLY A 247 -23.55 -28.48 53.39
CA GLY A 247 -24.27 -29.75 53.53
C GLY A 247 -23.89 -30.50 54.81
N PHE A 248 -22.60 -30.55 55.15
CA PHE A 248 -22.12 -31.14 56.40
C PHE A 248 -22.64 -30.39 57.62
N ASN A 249 -22.57 -29.05 57.63
CA ASN A 249 -23.05 -28.23 58.75
C ASN A 249 -24.56 -28.41 58.96
N LEU A 250 -25.37 -28.42 57.89
CA LEU A 250 -26.80 -28.68 57.97
C LEU A 250 -27.12 -30.07 58.51
N PHE A 251 -26.41 -31.10 58.05
CA PHE A 251 -26.59 -32.46 58.56
C PHE A 251 -26.27 -32.55 60.06
N MET A 252 -25.18 -31.91 60.49
CA MET A 252 -24.77 -31.90 61.90
C MET A 252 -25.76 -31.13 62.78
N THR A 253 -26.27 -29.98 62.34
CA THR A 253 -27.28 -29.22 63.11
C THR A 253 -28.59 -29.99 63.22
N LEU A 254 -29.08 -30.59 62.13
CA LEU A 254 -30.29 -31.43 62.17
C LEU A 254 -30.13 -32.66 63.08
N ARG A 255 -28.96 -33.30 63.06
CA ARG A 255 -28.67 -34.43 63.94
C ARG A 255 -28.65 -34.03 65.41
N LEU A 256 -28.03 -32.89 65.75
CA LEU A 256 -28.01 -32.35 67.11
C LEU A 256 -29.40 -31.92 67.61
N TRP A 257 -30.28 -31.48 66.71
CA TRP A 257 -31.67 -31.13 67.02
C TRP A 257 -32.61 -32.34 67.16
N SER A 258 -32.25 -33.48 66.58
CA SER A 258 -33.06 -34.71 66.63
C SER A 258 -32.78 -35.58 67.86
N CYS A 259 -31.85 -35.18 68.73
CA CYS A 259 -31.55 -35.79 70.03
C CYS A 259 -32.05 -34.90 71.16
#